data_AF-A0A928J821-F1
#
_entry.id   AF-A0A928J821-F1
#
_cell.length_a   1.000
_cell.length_b   1.000
_cell.length_c   1.000
_cell.angle_alpha   90.00
_cell.angle_beta   90.00
_cell.angle_gamma   90.00
#
_symmetry.space_group_name_H-M   'P 1'
#
loop_
_entity.id
_entity.type
_entity.pdbx_description
1 polymer ?
#
loop_
_entity_poly.entity_id
_entity_poly.type
_entity_poly.pdbx_seq_one_letter_code
_entity_poly.pdbx_strand_id
1 'polypeptide(L)'
;MAKRRKRTPRPEKERKPVDKRKMYGNILRLLCLVAATMAVFLSYRLLLELFVEYSLYILIGYTGVATVLIFWYLIYNRGFSRKGVTVEMLPADWSEEQKTEFIADGERRMRKSRPLLIACVAFAFTFLWDVIELTVIPFILSFFAK
;
A
#
# COMPACT_ATOMS: atom_id res chain seq x y z
N MET A 1 -48.09 -28.96 23.24
CA MET A 1 -47.86 -28.98 21.78
C MET A 1 -47.07 -27.73 21.38
N ALA A 2 -45.80 -27.88 21.02
CA ALA A 2 -44.91 -26.75 20.71
C ALA A 2 -45.02 -26.31 19.24
N LYS A 3 -45.32 -25.04 19.01
CA LYS A 3 -45.49 -24.41 17.69
C LYS A 3 -44.12 -24.29 17.00
N ARG A 4 -43.82 -25.16 16.02
CA ARG A 4 -42.62 -25.07 15.19
C ARG A 4 -42.59 -23.71 14.46
N ARG A 5 -41.68 -22.82 14.86
CA ARG A 5 -41.35 -21.59 14.10
C ARG A 5 -40.79 -22.00 12.74
N LYS A 6 -41.53 -21.72 11.66
CA LYS A 6 -41.04 -21.86 10.29
C LYS A 6 -39.83 -20.93 10.12
N ARG A 7 -38.65 -21.49 9.82
CA ARG A 7 -37.48 -20.70 9.43
C ARG A 7 -37.77 -20.10 8.05
N THR A 8 -37.88 -18.78 7.98
CA THR A 8 -37.89 -18.06 6.70
C THR A 8 -36.54 -18.26 6.01
N PRO A 9 -36.51 -18.59 4.71
CA PRO A 9 -35.26 -18.69 3.97
C PRO A 9 -34.58 -17.31 3.96
N ARG A 10 -33.30 -17.29 4.34
CA ARG A 10 -32.46 -16.09 4.32
C ARG A 10 -32.37 -15.60 2.87
N PRO A 11 -32.60 -14.31 2.57
CA PRO A 11 -32.51 -13.83 1.19
C PRO A 11 -31.13 -14.17 0.65
N GLU A 12 -31.11 -14.95 -0.43
CA GLU A 12 -29.91 -15.29 -1.16
C GLU A 12 -29.31 -13.98 -1.65
N LYS A 13 -28.12 -13.62 -1.13
CA LYS A 13 -27.43 -12.40 -1.55
C LYS A 13 -27.16 -12.53 -3.05
N GLU A 14 -27.97 -11.84 -3.86
CA GLU A 14 -27.71 -11.65 -5.28
C GLU A 14 -26.25 -11.22 -5.44
N ARG A 15 -25.42 -12.12 -6.00
CA ARG A 15 -24.04 -11.80 -6.34
C ARG A 15 -24.11 -10.79 -7.47
N LYS A 16 -23.93 -9.50 -7.13
CA LYS A 16 -23.78 -8.44 -8.12
C LYS A 16 -22.77 -8.90 -9.17
N PRO A 17 -23.08 -8.77 -10.48
CA PRO A 17 -22.20 -9.24 -11.53
C PRO A 17 -20.82 -8.59 -11.37
N VAL A 18 -19.77 -9.42 -11.39
CA VAL A 18 -18.39 -8.96 -11.25
C VAL A 18 -18.06 -8.09 -12.46
N ASP A 19 -17.79 -6.81 -12.22
CA ASP A 19 -17.31 -5.89 -13.24
C ASP A 19 -15.90 -6.32 -13.68
N LYS A 20 -15.85 -7.09 -14.78
CA LYS A 20 -14.62 -7.67 -15.33
C LYS A 20 -13.55 -6.61 -15.58
N ARG A 21 -13.92 -5.39 -15.98
CA ARG A 21 -12.98 -4.30 -16.25
C ARG A 21 -12.26 -3.85 -14.98
N LYS A 22 -12.99 -3.69 -13.87
CA LYS A 22 -12.39 -3.38 -12.56
C LYS A 22 -11.51 -4.52 -12.06
N MET A 23 -11.90 -5.77 -12.31
CA MET A 23 -11.11 -6.95 -11.95
C MET A 23 -9.75 -6.96 -12.64
N TYR A 24 -9.70 -6.83 -13.98
CA TYR A 24 -8.43 -6.79 -14.73
C TYR A 24 -7.54 -5.63 -14.29
N GLY A 25 -8.12 -4.45 -14.02
CA GLY A 25 -7.37 -3.30 -13.51
C GLY A 25 -6.75 -3.55 -12.13
N ASN A 26 -7.42 -4.28 -11.25
CA ASN A 26 -6.86 -4.65 -9.94
C ASN A 26 -5.79 -5.72 -10.05
N ILE A 27 -5.99 -6.72 -10.92
CA ILE A 27 -4.98 -7.75 -11.20
C ILE A 27 -3.70 -7.12 -11.75
N LEU A 28 -3.81 -6.22 -12.73
CA LEU A 28 -2.64 -5.54 -13.29
C LEU A 28 -1.88 -4.75 -12.21
N ARG A 29 -2.58 -4.06 -11.31
CA ARG A 29 -1.94 -3.35 -10.18
C ARG A 29 -1.22 -4.30 -9.23
N LEU A 30 -1.83 -5.46 -8.93
CA LEU A 30 -1.21 -6.48 -8.10
C LEU A 30 0.05 -7.03 -8.78
N LEU A 31 -0.01 -7.32 -10.09
CA LEU A 31 1.16 -7.75 -10.85
C LEU A 31 2.26 -6.69 -10.86
N CYS A 32 1.93 -5.41 -11.04
CA CYS A 32 2.89 -4.33 -10.92
C CYS A 32 3.52 -4.26 -9.51
N LEU A 33 2.74 -4.49 -8.46
CA LEU A 33 3.25 -4.53 -7.09
C LEU A 33 4.22 -5.70 -6.88
N VAL A 34 3.85 -6.90 -7.32
CA VAL A 34 4.70 -8.08 -7.24
C VAL A 34 6.00 -7.85 -8.03
N ALA A 35 5.89 -7.37 -9.27
CA ALA A 35 7.05 -7.08 -10.11
C ALA A 35 7.97 -6.01 -9.50
N ALA A 36 7.41 -4.91 -8.97
CA ALA A 36 8.19 -3.88 -8.29
C ALA A 36 8.88 -4.40 -7.03
N THR A 37 8.19 -5.23 -6.24
CA THR A 37 8.75 -5.85 -5.03
C THR A 37 9.89 -6.78 -5.39
N MET A 38 9.71 -7.65 -6.39
CA MET A 38 10.78 -8.52 -6.88
C MET A 38 11.97 -7.72 -7.42
N ALA A 39 11.73 -6.65 -8.18
CA ALA A 39 12.80 -5.82 -8.71
C ALA A 39 13.62 -5.14 -7.60
N VAL A 40 12.95 -4.56 -6.59
CA VAL A 40 13.63 -3.93 -5.44
C VAL A 40 14.37 -4.99 -4.62
N PHE A 41 13.73 -6.12 -4.33
CA PHE A 41 14.34 -7.20 -3.56
C PHE A 41 15.58 -7.78 -4.25
N LEU A 42 15.46 -8.16 -5.53
CA LEU A 42 16.56 -8.75 -6.28
C LEU A 42 17.70 -7.75 -6.50
N SER A 43 17.39 -6.49 -6.82
CA SER A 43 18.44 -5.47 -6.98
C SER A 43 19.18 -5.23 -5.66
N TYR A 44 18.47 -5.12 -4.54
CA TYR A 44 19.07 -4.98 -3.22
C TYR A 44 19.97 -6.18 -2.86
N ARG A 45 19.48 -7.41 -3.05
CA ARG A 45 20.25 -8.63 -2.77
C ARG A 45 21.49 -8.75 -3.65
N LEU A 46 21.33 -8.51 -4.94
CA LEU A 46 22.44 -8.53 -5.89
C LEU A 46 23.50 -7.49 -5.53
N LEU A 47 23.09 -6.28 -5.13
CA LEU A 47 24.03 -5.25 -4.68
C LEU A 47 24.80 -5.69 -3.43
N LEU A 48 24.12 -6.26 -2.44
CA LEU A 48 24.78 -6.77 -1.24
C LEU A 48 25.76 -7.91 -1.54
N GLU A 49 25.42 -8.80 -2.48
CA GLU A 49 26.26 -9.95 -2.84
C GLU A 49 27.47 -9.55 -3.70
N LEU A 50 27.29 -8.63 -4.65
CA LEU A 50 28.38 -8.15 -5.50
C LEU A 50 29.33 -7.18 -4.78
N PHE A 51 28.83 -6.45 -3.79
CA PHE A 51 29.56 -5.37 -3.12
C PHE A 51 29.51 -5.50 -1.60
N VAL A 52 29.87 -6.69 -1.09
CA VAL A 52 29.80 -7.04 0.34
C VAL A 52 30.52 -6.03 1.23
N GLU A 53 31.71 -5.56 0.81
CA GLU A 53 32.52 -4.57 1.54
C GLU A 53 31.80 -3.21 1.71
N TYR A 54 30.82 -2.92 0.84
CA TYR A 54 30.04 -1.70 0.85
C TYR A 54 28.62 -1.89 1.41
N SER A 55 28.34 -3.03 2.04
CA SER A 55 27.02 -3.39 2.60
C SER A 55 26.38 -2.28 3.45
N LEU A 56 27.15 -1.60 4.30
CA LEU A 56 26.66 -0.47 5.11
C LEU A 56 26.19 0.71 4.22
N TYR A 57 26.97 1.08 3.21
CA TYR A 57 26.60 2.17 2.30
C TYR A 57 25.39 1.81 1.45
N ILE A 58 25.27 0.54 1.05
CA ILE A 58 24.11 0.02 0.31
C ILE A 58 22.86 0.10 1.18
N LEU A 59 22.95 -0.30 2.45
CA LEU A 59 21.86 -0.19 3.41
C LEU A 59 21.44 1.29 3.63
N ILE A 60 22.41 2.20 3.80
CA ILE A 60 22.14 3.63 3.94
C ILE A 60 21.48 4.20 2.67
N GLY A 61 22.00 3.82 1.49
CA GLY A 61 21.43 4.26 0.21
C GLY A 61 20.00 3.75 0.02
N TYR A 62 19.78 2.46 0.29
CA TYR A 62 18.46 1.83 0.24
C TYR A 62 17.45 2.50 1.19
N THR A 63 17.82 2.68 2.46
CA THR A 63 16.96 3.34 3.46
C THR A 63 16.75 4.82 3.16
N GLY A 64 17.75 5.50 2.62
CA GLY A 64 17.66 6.88 2.14
C GLY A 64 16.65 7.02 0.99
N VAL A 65 16.74 6.16 -0.03
CA VAL A 65 15.78 6.14 -1.14
C VAL A 65 14.37 5.86 -0.65
N ALA A 66 14.18 4.84 0.21
CA ALA A 66 12.89 4.52 0.80
C ALA A 66 12.29 5.74 1.54
N THR A 67 13.12 6.41 2.35
CA THR A 67 12.75 7.59 3.12
C THR A 67 12.30 8.73 2.21
N VAL A 68 13.07 9.04 1.15
CA VAL A 68 12.72 10.07 0.18
C VAL A 68 11.39 9.76 -0.52
N LEU A 69 11.15 8.51 -0.92
CA LEU A 69 9.90 8.11 -1.56
C LEU A 69 8.70 8.29 -0.63
N ILE A 70 8.84 7.92 0.65
CA ILE A 70 7.80 8.09 1.67
C ILE A 70 7.50 9.59 1.88
N PHE A 71 8.53 10.42 2.09
CA PHE A 71 8.33 11.85 2.27
C PHE A 71 7.71 12.51 1.04
N TRP A 72 8.18 12.15 -0.16
CA TRP A 72 7.59 12.64 -1.40
C TRP A 72 6.11 12.26 -1.50
N TYR A 73 5.76 11.03 -1.15
CA TYR A 73 4.38 10.56 -1.12
C TYR A 73 3.52 11.35 -0.12
N LEU A 74 4.02 11.57 1.09
CA LEU A 74 3.32 12.32 2.13
C LEU A 74 3.13 13.80 1.74
N ILE A 75 4.20 14.46 1.29
CA ILE A 75 4.20 15.88 0.90
C ILE A 75 3.27 16.10 -0.29
N TYR A 76 3.38 15.28 -1.33
CA TYR A 76 2.56 15.41 -2.54
C TYR A 76 1.06 15.29 -2.24
N ASN A 77 0.69 14.35 -1.36
CA ASN A 77 -0.69 14.15 -0.91
C ASN A 77 -1.08 15.08 0.26
N ARG A 78 -0.24 16.06 0.62
CA ARG A 78 -0.46 17.01 1.73
C ARG A 78 -0.88 16.32 3.03
N GLY A 79 -0.19 15.23 3.38
CA GLY A 79 -0.47 14.44 4.57
C GLY A 79 -1.87 13.82 4.60
N PHE A 80 -2.52 13.65 3.45
CA PHE A 80 -3.90 13.17 3.32
C PHE A 80 -4.97 14.08 3.93
N SER A 81 -4.65 15.35 4.20
CA SER A 81 -5.59 16.35 4.74
C SER A 81 -6.91 16.47 3.96
N ARG A 82 -6.92 16.10 2.68
CA ARG A 82 -8.09 16.20 1.79
C ARG A 82 -8.83 14.87 1.58
N LYS A 83 -8.35 13.77 2.17
CA LYS A 83 -8.92 12.44 1.97
C LYS A 83 -10.23 12.33 2.76
N GLY A 84 -11.34 12.08 2.07
CA GLY A 84 -12.66 11.90 2.69
C GLY A 84 -13.34 13.21 3.10
N VAL A 85 -12.81 14.36 2.70
CA VAL A 85 -13.47 15.65 2.89
C VAL A 85 -14.70 15.71 1.98
N THR A 86 -15.86 16.00 2.57
CA THR A 86 -17.12 16.20 1.85
C THR A 86 -17.41 17.69 1.70
N VAL A 87 -18.31 18.05 0.76
CA VAL A 87 -18.67 19.44 0.45
C VAL A 87 -19.14 20.20 1.71
N GLU A 88 -19.82 19.49 2.61
CA GLU A 88 -20.36 20.02 3.88
C GLU A 88 -19.28 20.37 4.91
N MET A 89 -18.08 19.76 4.82
CA MET A 89 -16.96 20.03 5.72
C MET A 89 -16.14 21.26 5.29
N LEU A 90 -16.45 21.84 4.14
CA LEU A 90 -15.75 22.98 3.58
C LEU A 90 -16.39 24.30 4.05
N PRO A 91 -15.63 25.41 4.08
CA PRO A 91 -16.13 26.70 4.52
C PRO A 91 -17.39 27.14 3.76
N ALA A 92 -18.35 27.72 4.48
CA ALA A 92 -19.65 28.10 3.91
C ALA A 92 -19.56 29.31 2.96
N ASP A 93 -18.49 30.11 3.08
CA ASP A 93 -18.16 31.25 2.24
C ASP A 93 -17.60 30.84 0.86
N TRP A 94 -17.23 29.58 0.67
CA TRP A 94 -16.75 29.08 -0.62
C TRP A 94 -17.90 28.84 -1.60
N SER A 95 -17.68 29.18 -2.87
CA SER A 95 -18.61 28.82 -3.94
C SER A 95 -18.64 27.30 -4.15
N GLU A 96 -19.74 26.78 -4.70
CA GLU A 96 -19.86 25.36 -5.04
C GLU A 96 -18.79 24.90 -6.05
N GLU A 97 -18.36 25.80 -6.95
CA GLU A 97 -17.27 25.55 -7.89
C GLU A 97 -15.92 25.37 -7.16
N GLN A 98 -15.61 26.24 -6.20
CA GLN A 98 -14.39 26.14 -5.39
C GLN A 98 -14.35 24.86 -4.55
N LYS A 99 -15.48 24.48 -3.95
CA LYS A 99 -15.59 23.24 -3.18
C LYS A 99 -15.37 22.01 -4.06
N THR A 100 -15.97 22.00 -5.25
CA THR A 100 -15.83 20.92 -6.23
C THR A 100 -14.39 20.79 -6.70
N GLU A 101 -13.74 21.91 -7.03
CA GLU A 101 -12.34 21.93 -7.47
C GLU A 101 -11.39 21.43 -6.37
N PHE A 102 -11.61 21.82 -5.12
CA PHE A 102 -10.81 21.37 -3.98
C PHE A 102 -10.85 19.85 -3.81
N ILE A 103 -12.05 19.26 -3.87
CA ILE A 103 -12.24 17.80 -3.77
C ILE A 103 -11.60 17.10 -4.98
N ALA A 104 -11.84 17.61 -6.19
CA ALA A 104 -11.28 17.05 -7.42
C ALA A 104 -9.74 17.08 -7.43
N ASP A 105 -9.09 18.14 -6.94
CA ASP A 105 -7.64 18.20 -6.80
C ASP A 105 -7.12 17.15 -5.80
N GLY A 106 -7.83 16.95 -4.69
CA GLY A 106 -7.55 15.90 -3.72
C GLY A 106 -7.57 14.49 -4.34
N GLU A 107 -8.64 14.16 -5.05
CA GLU A 107 -8.77 12.88 -5.75
C GLU A 107 -7.72 12.70 -6.85
N ARG A 108 -7.45 13.76 -7.62
CA ARG A 108 -6.45 13.74 -8.70
C ARG A 108 -5.06 13.44 -8.15
N ARG A 109 -4.66 14.09 -7.05
CA ARG A 109 -3.38 13.82 -6.38
C ARG A 109 -3.31 12.38 -5.89
N MET A 110 -4.33 11.91 -5.18
CA MET A 110 -4.42 10.53 -4.71
C MET A 110 -4.31 9.51 -5.84
N ARG A 111 -4.92 9.80 -7.00
CA ARG A 111 -4.84 8.92 -8.17
C ARG A 111 -3.45 8.92 -8.79
N LYS A 112 -2.81 10.09 -8.91
CA LYS A 112 -1.48 10.26 -9.48
C LYS A 112 -0.36 9.69 -8.61
N SER A 113 -0.54 9.67 -7.29
CA SER A 113 0.46 9.16 -6.35
C SER A 113 0.41 7.65 -6.14
N ARG A 114 -0.54 6.93 -6.76
CA ARG A 114 -0.66 5.46 -6.64
C ARG A 114 0.60 4.68 -7.07
N PRO A 115 1.27 5.00 -8.20
CA PRO A 115 2.49 4.29 -8.56
C PRO A 115 3.61 4.47 -7.52
N LEU A 116 3.68 5.65 -6.92
CA LEU A 116 4.63 5.92 -5.85
C LEU A 116 4.33 5.09 -4.59
N LEU A 117 3.05 4.89 -4.26
CA LEU A 117 2.66 3.99 -3.18
C LEU A 117 3.10 2.54 -3.47
N ILE A 118 2.98 2.06 -4.71
CA ILE A 118 3.48 0.73 -5.10
C ILE A 118 4.99 0.62 -4.81
N ALA A 119 5.78 1.63 -5.18
CA ALA A 119 7.20 1.67 -4.88
C ALA A 119 7.44 1.69 -3.35
N CYS A 120 6.72 2.52 -2.59
CA CYS A 120 6.86 2.56 -1.12
C CYS A 120 6.59 1.19 -0.48
N VAL A 121 5.55 0.48 -0.93
CA VAL A 121 5.22 -0.86 -0.43
C VAL A 121 6.30 -1.87 -0.80
N ALA A 122 6.84 -1.81 -2.03
CA ALA A 122 7.94 -2.69 -2.46
C ALA A 122 9.17 -2.52 -1.55
N PHE A 123 9.58 -1.28 -1.28
CA PHE A 123 10.67 -1.00 -0.33
C PHE A 123 10.32 -1.51 1.07
N ALA A 124 9.16 -1.14 1.62
CA ALA A 124 8.76 -1.57 2.96
C ALA A 124 8.75 -3.10 3.12
N PHE A 125 8.32 -3.83 2.09
CA PHE A 125 8.30 -5.30 2.10
C PHE A 125 9.72 -5.89 2.15
N THR A 126 10.63 -5.41 1.31
CA THR A 126 12.05 -5.85 1.34
C THR A 126 12.68 -5.59 2.70
N PHE A 127 12.44 -4.42 3.29
CA PHE A 127 12.95 -4.08 4.62
C PHE A 127 12.39 -5.02 5.70
N LEU A 128 11.08 -5.29 5.68
CA LEU A 128 10.46 -6.23 6.61
C LEU A 128 11.05 -7.64 6.50
N TRP A 129 11.34 -8.08 5.28
CA TRP A 129 12.00 -9.36 5.06
C TRP A 129 13.39 -9.41 5.68
N ASP A 130 14.21 -8.38 5.49
CA ASP A 130 15.55 -8.31 6.10
C ASP A 130 15.46 -8.34 7.63
N VAL A 131 14.49 -7.65 8.23
CA VAL A 131 14.28 -7.71 9.68
C VAL A 131 13.95 -9.14 10.11
N ILE A 132 13.07 -9.84 9.39
CA ILE A 132 12.73 -11.24 9.69
C ILE A 132 13.96 -12.14 9.58
N GLU A 133 14.74 -12.01 8.51
CA GLU A 133 15.91 -12.83 8.27
C GLU A 133 17.01 -12.59 9.30
N LEU A 134 17.26 -11.33 9.67
CA LEU A 134 18.35 -10.96 10.58
C LEU A 134 17.99 -11.14 12.06
N THR A 135 16.70 -11.09 12.43
CA THR A 135 16.29 -11.10 13.85
C THR A 135 15.41 -12.28 14.21
N VAL A 136 14.36 -12.57 13.42
CA VAL A 136 13.35 -13.56 13.78
C VAL A 136 13.85 -14.98 13.52
N ILE A 137 14.46 -15.23 12.35
CA ILE A 137 14.97 -16.57 12.01
C ILE A 137 16.05 -17.03 13.01
N PRO A 138 17.11 -16.24 13.30
CA PRO A 138 18.15 -16.67 14.23
C PRO A 138 17.61 -16.89 15.63
N PHE A 139 16.68 -16.04 16.08
CA PHE A 139 16.01 -16.19 17.37
C PHE A 139 15.26 -17.52 17.45
N ILE A 140 14.42 -17.84 16.46
CA ILE A 140 13.66 -19.09 16.40
C ILE A 140 14.60 -20.30 16.40
N LEU A 141 15.64 -20.29 15.57
CA LEU A 141 16.61 -21.39 15.50
C LEU A 141 17.32 -21.58 16.84
N SER A 142 17.71 -20.49 17.52
CA SER A 142 18.36 -20.54 18.83
C SER A 142 17.44 -21.08 19.94
N PHE A 143 16.12 -20.88 19.80
CA PHE A 143 15.13 -21.38 20.76
C PHE A 143 14.93 -22.89 20.62
N PHE A 144 14.88 -23.41 19.38
CA PHE A 144 14.72 -24.85 19.12
C PHE A 144 16.03 -25.65 19.23
N ALA A 145 17.18 -24.98 19.23
CA ALA A 145 18.48 -25.60 19.47
C ALA A 145 18.78 -25.83 20.97
N LYS A 146 17.88 -25.41 21.87
CA LYS A 146 17.90 -25.71 23.31
C LYS A 146 16.90 -26.80 23.64
#